data_AF-A0A239CTD3-F1
#
_entry.id   AF-A0A239CTD3-F1
#
_cell.length_a   1.000
_cell.length_b   1.000
_cell.length_c   1.000
_cell.angle_alpha   90.00
_cell.angle_beta   90.00
_cell.angle_gamma   90.00
#
_symmetry.space_group_name_H-M   'P 1'
#
loop_
_entity.id
_entity.type
_entity.pdbx_description
1 polymer ?
#
loop_
_entity_poly.entity_id
_entity_poly.type
_entity_poly.pdbx_seq_one_letter_code
_entity_poly.pdbx_strand_id
1 'polypeptide(L)'
;MLHTETVQPALLELLSKIMTDPLFNEFRLASKEDIGAMKLNAIAGRGSKKDFIDLYFLLNEFSLEELIGFYRDKYQDGSEFLVLKSLSYFADADTEPTPLMLKDANWDKIKNQIANSTKNYMK
;
A
#
# COMPACT_ATOMS: atom_id res chain seq x y z
N MET A 1 -7.55 -9.05 -26.02
CA MET A 1 -7.28 -10.22 -25.18
C MET A 1 -6.38 -9.73 -24.06
N LEU A 2 -6.92 -9.54 -22.86
CA LEU A 2 -6.14 -9.00 -21.74
C LEU A 2 -5.27 -10.14 -21.20
N HIS A 3 -3.95 -9.97 -21.26
CA HIS A 3 -2.98 -10.95 -20.77
C HIS A 3 -3.11 -11.06 -19.25
N THR A 4 -3.56 -12.21 -18.75
CA THR A 4 -3.81 -12.54 -17.34
C THR A 4 -2.55 -12.99 -16.60
N GLU A 5 -1.38 -12.67 -17.13
CA GLU A 5 -0.13 -13.09 -16.53
C GLU A 5 0.25 -12.06 -15.48
N THR A 6 -0.01 -12.43 -14.22
CA THR A 6 0.65 -11.98 -13.01
C THR A 6 2.15 -11.75 -13.23
N VAL A 7 2.84 -11.06 -12.32
CA VAL A 7 4.32 -10.93 -12.37
C VAL A 7 4.93 -12.30 -12.63
N GLN A 8 5.25 -12.57 -13.90
CA GLN A 8 5.73 -13.87 -14.31
C GLN A 8 7.07 -14.09 -13.62
N PRO A 9 7.52 -15.34 -13.41
CA PRO A 9 8.90 -15.59 -13.03
C PRO A 9 9.89 -14.78 -13.89
N ALA A 10 9.57 -14.61 -15.18
CA ALA A 10 10.30 -13.74 -16.11
C ALA A 10 10.31 -12.25 -15.73
N LEU A 11 9.23 -11.68 -15.18
CA LEU A 11 9.21 -10.28 -14.74
C LEU A 11 10.05 -10.09 -13.47
N LEU A 12 9.97 -11.02 -12.51
CA LEU A 12 10.83 -10.98 -11.32
C LEU A 12 12.31 -11.15 -11.70
N GLU A 13 12.61 -12.06 -12.63
CA GLU A 13 13.94 -12.26 -13.17
C GLU A 13 14.45 -11.01 -13.90
N LEU A 14 13.61 -10.38 -14.72
CA LEU A 14 13.93 -9.13 -15.40
C LEU A 14 14.20 -7.99 -14.41
N LEU A 15 13.36 -7.82 -13.39
CA LEU A 15 13.57 -6.84 -12.33
C LEU A 15 14.89 -7.09 -11.61
N SER A 16 15.21 -8.35 -11.31
CA SER A 16 16.47 -8.73 -10.66
C SER A 16 17.67 -8.38 -11.55
N LYS A 17 17.59 -8.66 -12.85
CA LYS A 17 18.61 -8.28 -13.84
C LYS A 17 18.80 -6.77 -13.92
N ILE A 18 17.71 -6.00 -14.00
CA ILE A 18 17.73 -4.54 -14.04
C ILE A 18 18.38 -3.97 -12.77
N MET A 19 18.07 -4.52 -11.60
CA MET A 19 18.67 -4.08 -10.32
C MET A 19 20.17 -4.38 -10.21
N THR A 20 20.69 -5.34 -10.97
CA THR A 20 22.13 -5.65 -11.02
C THR A 20 22.89 -4.89 -12.12
N ASP A 21 22.17 -4.17 -12.98
CA ASP A 21 22.79 -3.41 -14.06
C ASP A 21 23.47 -2.16 -13.47
N PRO A 22 24.76 -1.90 -13.79
CA PRO A 22 25.50 -0.75 -13.28
C PRO A 22 24.82 0.61 -13.49
N LEU A 23 23.97 0.74 -14.52
CA LEU A 23 23.18 1.94 -14.79
C LEU A 23 22.28 2.33 -13.61
N PHE A 24 21.82 1.35 -12.83
CA PHE A 24 20.89 1.57 -11.71
C PHE A 24 21.59 1.62 -10.35
N ASN A 25 22.92 1.55 -10.26
CA ASN A 25 23.65 1.52 -8.98
C ASN A 25 23.39 2.73 -8.07
N GLU A 26 23.11 3.90 -8.65
CA GLU A 26 22.79 5.13 -7.91
C GLU A 26 21.33 5.19 -7.44
N PHE A 27 20.48 4.27 -7.91
CA PHE A 27 19.07 4.19 -7.53
C PHE A 27 18.85 3.10 -6.49
N ARG A 28 18.07 3.43 -5.47
CA ARG A 28 17.63 2.46 -4.45
C ARG A 28 16.13 2.28 -4.55
N LEU A 29 15.67 1.05 -4.38
CA LEU A 29 14.25 0.81 -4.18
C LEU A 29 13.81 1.41 -2.85
N ALA A 30 12.59 1.95 -2.83
CA ALA A 30 11.98 2.40 -1.59
C ALA A 30 11.84 1.23 -0.62
N SER A 31 12.11 1.48 0.66
CA SER A 31 11.92 0.49 1.71
C SER A 31 10.42 0.22 1.94
N LYS A 32 10.09 -0.83 2.69
CA LYS A 32 8.67 -1.13 2.97
C LYS A 32 8.03 -0.06 3.87
N GLU A 33 8.81 0.51 4.77
CA GLU A 33 8.44 1.63 5.64
C GLU A 33 8.09 2.86 4.79
N ASP A 34 8.96 3.19 3.83
CA ASP A 34 8.74 4.28 2.88
C ASP A 34 7.50 4.05 2.03
N ILE A 35 7.30 2.83 1.54
CA ILE A 35 6.12 2.45 0.76
C ILE A 35 4.86 2.56 1.64
N GLY A 36 4.92 2.15 2.90
CA GLY A 36 3.81 2.27 3.85
C GLY A 36 3.40 3.72 4.08
N ALA A 37 4.37 4.60 4.34
CA ALA A 37 4.13 6.04 4.42
C ALA A 37 3.50 6.59 3.13
N MET A 38 4.02 6.19 1.96
CA MET A 38 3.48 6.61 0.67
C MET A 38 2.04 6.12 0.44
N LYS A 39 1.69 4.92 0.94
CA LYS A 39 0.32 4.38 0.85
C LYS A 39 -0.65 5.14 1.73
N LEU A 40 -0.27 5.47 2.97
CA LEU A 40 -1.09 6.31 3.84
C LEU A 40 -1.32 7.71 3.23
N ASN A 41 -0.29 8.31 2.64
CA ASN A 41 -0.42 9.58 1.94
C ASN A 41 -1.37 9.48 0.72
N ALA A 42 -1.25 8.41 -0.07
CA ALA A 42 -2.13 8.15 -1.20
C ALA A 42 -3.59 7.96 -0.79
N ILE A 43 -3.83 7.25 0.31
CA ILE A 43 -5.17 7.04 0.87
C ILE A 43 -5.77 8.36 1.34
N ALA A 44 -4.99 9.20 2.03
CA ALA A 44 -5.44 10.52 2.48
C ALA A 44 -5.83 11.47 1.34
N GLY A 45 -5.20 11.31 0.16
CA GLY A 45 -5.46 12.15 -1.01
C GLY A 45 -6.57 11.63 -1.93
N ARG A 46 -6.46 10.38 -2.40
CA ARG A 46 -7.38 9.81 -3.42
C ARG A 46 -8.15 8.58 -2.97
N GLY A 47 -7.60 7.77 -2.05
CA GLY A 47 -8.23 6.52 -1.61
C GLY A 47 -8.53 5.50 -2.72
N SER A 48 -7.57 5.17 -3.60
CA SER A 48 -7.82 4.15 -4.66
C SER A 48 -7.78 2.72 -4.10
N LYS A 49 -8.53 1.78 -4.69
CA LYS A 49 -8.69 0.39 -4.21
C LYS A 49 -7.35 -0.33 -4.06
N LYS A 50 -6.42 -0.12 -5.00
CA LYS A 50 -5.07 -0.70 -4.93
C LYS A 50 -4.27 -0.24 -3.70
N ASP A 51 -4.46 1.00 -3.25
CA ASP A 51 -3.69 1.49 -2.09
C ASP A 51 -4.16 0.86 -0.78
N PHE A 52 -5.47 0.62 -0.65
CA PHE A 52 -6.03 -0.13 0.47
C PHE A 52 -5.59 -1.60 0.44
N ILE A 53 -5.54 -2.22 -0.74
CA ILE A 53 -5.02 -3.59 -0.88
C ILE A 53 -3.56 -3.66 -0.44
N ASP A 54 -2.72 -2.74 -0.93
CA ASP A 54 -1.30 -2.69 -0.55
C ASP A 54 -1.13 -2.43 0.95
N LEU A 55 -1.92 -1.51 1.53
CA LEU A 55 -1.93 -1.27 2.98
C LEU A 55 -2.31 -2.52 3.76
N TYR A 56 -3.31 -3.28 3.32
CA TYR A 56 -3.69 -4.54 3.96
C TYR A 56 -2.55 -5.55 3.99
N PHE A 57 -1.75 -5.63 2.92
CA PHE A 57 -0.58 -6.51 2.91
C PHE A 57 0.51 -6.02 3.87
N LEU A 58 0.75 -4.71 3.91
CA LEU A 58 1.70 -4.10 4.86
C LEU A 58 1.25 -4.27 6.32
N LEU A 59 -0.05 -4.28 6.60
CA LEU A 59 -0.60 -4.54 7.94
C LEU A 59 -0.39 -5.99 8.42
N ASN A 60 0.13 -6.89 7.58
CA ASN A 60 0.58 -8.22 8.02
C ASN A 60 2.05 -8.21 8.48
N GLU A 61 2.79 -7.12 8.24
CA GLU A 61 4.19 -6.95 8.59
C GLU A 61 4.39 -5.86 9.64
N PHE A 62 3.56 -4.81 9.62
CA PHE A 62 3.63 -3.66 10.52
C PHE A 62 2.28 -3.42 11.19
N SER A 63 2.32 -2.92 12.43
CA SER A 63 1.15 -2.33 13.09
C SER A 63 0.74 -1.02 12.40
N LEU A 64 -0.52 -0.60 12.59
CA LEU A 64 -0.95 0.71 12.09
C LEU A 64 -0.20 1.87 12.77
N GLU A 65 0.18 1.70 14.05
CA GLU A 65 0.98 2.68 14.78
C GLU A 65 2.36 2.89 14.15
N GLU A 66 3.06 1.81 13.79
CA GLU A 66 4.34 1.89 13.08
C GLU A 66 4.20 2.58 11.73
N LEU A 67 3.17 2.21 10.94
CA LEU A 67 2.93 2.82 9.63
C LEU A 67 2.63 4.33 9.73
N ILE A 68 1.85 4.75 10.73
CA ILE A 68 1.59 6.16 11.02
C ILE A 68 2.87 6.86 11.48
N GLY A 69 3.73 6.18 12.26
CA GLY A 69 5.07 6.63 12.61
C GLY A 69 5.89 6.96 11.35
N PHE A 70 6.04 6.00 10.44
CA PHE A 70 6.75 6.19 9.17
C PHE A 70 6.15 7.32 8.32
N TYR A 71 4.83 7.45 8.32
CA TYR A 71 4.14 8.54 7.64
C TYR A 71 4.53 9.91 8.21
N ARG A 72 4.53 10.07 9.54
CA ARG A 72 4.91 11.33 10.19
C ARG A 72 6.37 11.70 9.95
N ASP A 73 7.25 10.71 10.02
CA ASP A 73 8.69 10.92 9.78
C ASP A 73 8.95 11.38 8.35
N LYS A 74 8.22 10.82 7.37
CA LYS A 74 8.36 11.14 5.95
C LYS A 74 7.65 12.42 5.52
N TYR A 75 6.47 12.69 6.08
CA TYR A 75 5.60 13.81 5.70
C TYR A 75 5.36 14.71 6.92
N GLN A 76 6.32 15.60 7.21
CA GLN A 76 6.26 16.50 8.36
C GLN A 76 5.04 17.43 8.36
N ASP A 77 4.60 17.85 7.16
CA ASP A 77 3.39 18.67 6.97
C ASP A 77 2.12 17.82 6.75
N GLY A 78 2.23 16.50 6.85
CA GLY A 78 1.14 15.55 6.67
C GLY A 78 0.15 15.56 7.82
N SER A 79 -1.13 15.34 7.52
CA SER A 79 -2.18 15.30 8.54
C SER A 79 -2.53 13.85 8.90
N GLU A 80 -2.08 13.40 10.07
CA GLU A 80 -2.48 12.12 10.65
C GLU A 80 -4.02 12.00 10.73
N PHE A 81 -4.70 13.08 11.10
CA PHE A 81 -6.16 13.12 11.13
C PHE A 81 -6.80 12.82 9.76
N LEU A 82 -6.29 13.39 8.67
CA LEU A 82 -6.81 13.12 7.33
C LEU A 82 -6.55 11.66 6.91
N VAL A 83 -5.39 11.10 7.29
CA VAL A 83 -5.10 9.67 7.08
C VAL A 83 -6.15 8.81 7.79
N LEU A 84 -6.34 9.00 9.10
CA LEU A 84 -7.28 8.20 9.91
C LEU A 84 -8.72 8.30 9.40
N LYS A 85 -9.15 9.52 9.01
CA LYS A 85 -10.47 9.73 8.41
C LYS A 85 -10.62 8.94 7.10
N SER A 86 -9.59 8.95 6.26
CA SER A 86 -9.61 8.31 4.95
C SER A 86 -9.49 6.78 5.04
N LEU A 87 -8.84 6.25 6.07
CA LEU A 87 -8.77 4.80 6.33
C LEU A 87 -10.14 4.15 6.59
N SER A 88 -11.16 4.96 6.91
CA SER A 88 -12.53 4.49 7.12
C SER A 88 -13.47 4.80 5.95
N TYR A 89 -12.97 5.40 4.86
CA TYR A 89 -13.77 5.83 3.72
C TYR A 89 -13.40 5.03 2.46
N PHE A 90 -14.30 4.12 2.05
CA PHE A 90 -14.06 3.19 0.94
C PHE A 90 -14.92 3.47 -0.30
N ALA A 91 -15.79 4.49 -0.28
CA ALA A 91 -16.82 4.66 -1.31
C ALA A 91 -16.22 4.81 -2.71
N ASP A 92 -15.14 5.59 -2.85
CA ASP A 92 -14.48 5.79 -4.14
C ASP A 92 -13.80 4.48 -4.59
N ALA A 93 -13.05 3.83 -3.68
CA ALA A 93 -12.43 2.53 -3.92
C ALA A 93 -13.43 1.43 -4.30
N ASP A 94 -14.63 1.41 -3.70
CA ASP A 94 -15.66 0.41 -3.98
C ASP A 94 -16.04 0.41 -5.48
N THR A 95 -16.02 1.58 -6.14
CA THR A 95 -16.34 1.72 -7.58
C THR A 95 -15.21 1.31 -8.52
N GLU A 96 -13.97 1.20 -8.04
CA GLU A 96 -12.84 0.85 -8.88
C GLU A 96 -12.81 -0.65 -9.22
N PRO A 97 -12.34 -1.04 -10.43
CA PRO A 97 -12.11 -2.45 -10.74
C PRO A 97 -11.05 -3.04 -9.81
N THR A 98 -11.22 -4.31 -9.43
CA THR A 98 -10.21 -5.03 -8.66
C THR A 98 -8.93 -5.16 -9.48
N PRO A 99 -7.76 -4.73 -8.99
CA PRO A 99 -6.51 -4.89 -9.71
C PRO A 99 -6.12 -6.36 -9.79
N LEU A 100 -5.25 -6.69 -10.76
CA LEU A 100 -4.62 -8.00 -10.79
C LEU A 100 -3.68 -8.14 -9.58
N MET A 101 -3.88 -9.17 -8.76
CA MET A 101 -3.10 -9.41 -7.54
C MET A 101 -2.29 -10.70 -7.64
N LEU A 102 -1.11 -10.72 -7.01
CA LEU A 102 -0.28 -11.93 -6.89
C LEU A 102 -0.79 -12.90 -5.83
N LYS A 103 -1.48 -12.36 -4.82
CA LYS A 103 -2.11 -13.13 -3.74
C LYS A 103 -3.57 -12.75 -3.71
N ASP A 104 -4.45 -13.74 -3.69
CA ASP A 104 -5.87 -13.50 -3.57
C ASP A 104 -6.20 -12.90 -2.21
N ALA A 105 -7.00 -11.84 -2.23
CA ALA A 105 -7.52 -11.19 -1.04
C ALA A 105 -8.95 -10.72 -1.30
N ASN A 106 -9.86 -11.05 -0.38
CA ASN A 106 -11.25 -10.62 -0.46
C ASN A 106 -11.38 -9.15 -0.02
N TRP A 107 -12.06 -8.33 -0.83
CA TRP A 107 -12.18 -6.89 -0.58
C TRP A 107 -12.88 -6.55 0.74
N ASP A 108 -13.92 -7.30 1.13
CA ASP A 108 -14.59 -7.06 2.41
C ASP A 108 -13.72 -7.44 3.61
N LYS A 109 -12.89 -8.49 3.48
CA LYS A 109 -11.87 -8.82 4.48
C LYS A 109 -10.85 -7.68 4.63
N ILE A 110 -10.42 -7.10 3.52
CA ILE A 110 -9.49 -5.96 3.50
C ILE A 110 -10.09 -4.76 4.26
N LYS A 111 -11.30 -4.35 3.90
CA LYS A 111 -12.01 -3.25 4.57
C LYS A 111 -12.15 -3.49 6.08
N ASN A 112 -12.54 -4.70 6.47
CA ASN A 112 -12.70 -5.07 7.87
C ASN A 112 -11.39 -5.02 8.66
N GLN A 113 -10.29 -5.54 8.09
CA GLN A 113 -8.98 -5.49 8.75
C GLN A 113 -8.51 -4.05 8.94
N ILE A 114 -8.58 -3.21 7.90
CA ILE A 114 -8.16 -1.80 7.96
C ILE A 114 -9.03 -1.03 8.97
N ALA A 115 -10.35 -1.21 8.94
CA ALA A 115 -11.26 -0.56 9.88
C ALA A 115 -10.99 -0.99 11.33
N ASN A 116 -10.70 -2.27 11.57
CA ASN A 116 -10.37 -2.77 12.91
C ASN A 116 -9.01 -2.24 13.40
N SER A 117 -7.98 -2.23 12.56
CA SER A 117 -6.68 -1.63 12.88
C SER A 117 -6.82 -0.15 13.22
N THR A 118 -7.63 0.59 12.43
CA THR A 118 -7.90 2.01 12.66
C THR A 118 -8.62 2.25 13.99
N LYS A 119 -9.65 1.45 14.31
CA LYS A 119 -10.33 1.50 15.61
C LYS A 119 -9.41 1.18 16.77
N ASN A 120 -8.52 0.20 16.62
CA ASN A 120 -7.58 -0.17 17.68
C ASN A 120 -6.53 0.91 17.92
N TYR A 121 -6.08 1.60 16.88
CA TYR A 121 -5.16 2.72 16.99
C TYR A 121 -5.77 3.95 17.71
N MET A 122 -7.08 4.18 17.55
CA MET A 122 -7.78 5.31 18.16
C MET A 122 -8.24 5.07 19.61
N LYS A 123 -8.03 3.88 20.17
CA LYS A 123 -8.38 3.56 21.56
C LYS A 123 -7.24 3.91 22.50
#